data_AF-A0A4S2QV30-F1
#
_entry.id   AF-A0A4S2QV30-F1
#
_cell.length_a   1.000
_cell.length_b   1.000
_cell.length_c   1.000
_cell.angle_alpha   90.00
_cell.angle_beta   90.00
_cell.angle_gamma   90.00
#
_symmetry.space_group_name_H-M   'P 1'
#
loop_
_entity.id
_entity.type
_entity.pdbx_description
1 polymer ?
#
loop_
_entity_poly.entity_id
_entity_poly.type
_entity_poly.pdbx_seq_one_letter_code
_entity_poly.pdbx_strand_id
1 'polypeptide(L)'
;MNIFILDENPVTAAQMLCDKHIVKMPLETAQLLSSVFSIALKEPNPLVSITNQNIEVPYKLTHKNHPCSLWARQSKGNFDWLIKHGKELCIEYSLRYKRTHKSEEVIDWCDNNKDLLIFRSADIQAFTQALPDRYKCSNPIEAYREYYLKEKMRFAKWEKGREAPDWLLDKML
;
A
#
# COMPACT_ATOMS: atom_id res chain seq x y z
N MET A 1 3.93 -8.70 -4.39
CA MET A 1 3.54 -7.55 -3.55
C MET A 1 2.41 -6.83 -4.25
N ASN A 2 1.38 -6.37 -3.57
CA ASN A 2 0.35 -5.53 -4.17
C ASN A 2 -0.06 -4.44 -3.19
N ILE A 3 -0.70 -3.36 -3.64
CA ILE A 3 -1.29 -2.35 -2.76
C ILE A 3 -2.81 -2.56 -2.65
N PHE A 4 -3.44 -3.19 -3.65
CA PHE A 4 -4.90 -3.37 -3.74
C PHE A 4 -5.65 -2.04 -3.59
N ILE A 5 -5.50 -1.17 -4.58
CA ILE A 5 -6.06 0.18 -4.58
C ILE A 5 -7.55 0.09 -4.94
N LEU A 6 -8.39 -0.20 -3.94
CA LEU A 6 -9.84 -0.40 -4.10
C LEU A 6 -10.64 0.91 -4.05
N ASP A 7 -9.99 2.01 -3.68
CA ASP A 7 -10.56 3.35 -3.60
C ASP A 7 -9.45 4.40 -3.68
N GLU A 8 -9.78 5.64 -4.09
CA GLU A 8 -8.83 6.75 -4.08
C GLU A 8 -8.53 7.20 -2.65
N ASN A 9 -9.50 7.08 -1.74
CA ASN A 9 -9.30 7.40 -0.34
C ASN A 9 -8.57 6.22 0.34
N PRO A 10 -7.38 6.43 0.95
CA PRO A 10 -6.59 5.37 1.55
C PRO A 10 -7.30 4.68 2.73
N VAL A 11 -8.16 5.41 3.45
CA VAL A 11 -8.98 4.87 4.56
C VAL A 11 -10.02 3.92 4.01
N THR A 12 -10.81 4.37 3.03
CA THR A 12 -11.83 3.56 2.36
C THR A 12 -11.20 2.31 1.73
N ALA A 13 -10.08 2.47 1.02
CA ALA A 13 -9.36 1.36 0.41
C ALA A 13 -8.94 0.29 1.43
N ALA A 14 -8.46 0.69 2.62
CA ALA A 14 -8.08 -0.24 3.67
C ALA A 14 -9.29 -0.98 4.26
N GLN A 15 -10.38 -0.24 4.55
CA GLN A 15 -11.61 -0.82 5.07
C GLN A 15 -12.24 -1.85 4.12
N MET A 16 -12.13 -1.61 2.81
CA MET A 16 -12.66 -2.52 1.78
C MET A 16 -11.90 -3.85 1.67
N LEU A 17 -10.66 -3.96 2.16
CA LEU A 17 -9.93 -5.22 2.08
C LEU A 17 -10.56 -6.31 2.94
N CYS A 18 -10.51 -7.55 2.44
CA CYS A 18 -10.99 -8.72 3.16
C CYS A 18 -10.05 -9.06 4.32
N ASP A 19 -10.58 -9.78 5.29
CA ASP A 19 -9.89 -10.11 6.55
C ASP A 19 -8.51 -10.72 6.31
N LYS A 20 -8.41 -11.66 5.35
CA LYS A 20 -7.13 -12.31 5.02
C LYS A 20 -6.07 -11.33 4.51
N HIS A 21 -6.46 -10.30 3.75
CA HIS A 21 -5.53 -9.29 3.29
C HIS A 21 -5.11 -8.35 4.43
N ILE A 22 -5.99 -7.99 5.35
CA ILE A 22 -5.63 -7.18 6.54
C ILE A 22 -4.50 -7.81 7.35
N VAL A 23 -4.36 -9.15 7.37
CA VAL A 23 -3.24 -9.84 8.03
C VAL A 23 -1.90 -9.65 7.30
N LYS A 24 -1.90 -9.56 5.97
CA LYS A 24 -0.67 -9.58 5.16
C LYS A 24 -0.24 -8.20 4.69
N MET A 25 -1.20 -7.33 4.41
CA MET A 25 -1.00 -6.06 3.75
C MET A 25 -0.19 -5.03 4.55
N PRO A 26 -0.28 -4.96 5.90
CA PRO A 26 0.62 -4.09 6.66
C PRO A 26 2.10 -4.44 6.45
N LEU A 27 2.46 -5.73 6.40
CA LEU A 27 3.85 -6.18 6.15
C LEU A 27 4.33 -5.77 4.75
N GLU A 28 3.52 -6.04 3.72
CA GLU A 28 3.86 -5.66 2.35
C GLU A 28 3.98 -4.13 2.20
N THR A 29 3.13 -3.37 2.89
CA THR A 29 3.18 -1.90 2.92
C THR A 29 4.46 -1.39 3.59
N ALA A 30 4.81 -1.92 4.76
CA ALA A 30 6.05 -1.57 5.46
C ALA A 30 7.30 -1.88 4.62
N GLN A 31 7.30 -2.99 3.87
CA GLN A 31 8.38 -3.34 2.95
C GLN A 31 8.48 -2.36 1.79
N LEU A 32 7.35 -1.93 1.21
CA LEU A 32 7.31 -0.90 0.17
C LEU A 32 7.84 0.44 0.68
N LEU A 33 7.38 0.90 1.85
CA LEU A 33 7.83 2.17 2.45
C LEU A 33 9.33 2.15 2.76
N SER A 34 9.81 1.08 3.42
CA SER A 34 11.24 0.89 3.70
C SER A 34 12.08 0.83 2.42
N SER A 35 11.53 0.30 1.33
CA SER A 35 12.22 0.27 0.04
C SER A 35 12.52 1.67 -0.50
N VAL A 36 11.66 2.66 -0.23
CA VAL A 36 11.87 4.06 -0.67
C VAL A 36 13.10 4.65 0.02
N PHE A 37 13.18 4.55 1.35
CA PHE A 37 14.37 4.97 2.10
C PHE A 37 15.64 4.24 1.66
N SER A 38 15.56 2.91 1.54
CA SER A 38 16.69 2.09 1.09
C SER A 38 17.19 2.47 -0.30
N ILE A 39 16.31 2.92 -1.19
CA ILE A 39 16.68 3.37 -2.54
C ILE A 39 17.29 4.78 -2.47
N ALA A 40 16.72 5.68 -1.67
CA ALA A 40 17.22 7.04 -1.52
C ALA A 40 18.64 7.07 -0.91
N LEU A 41 19.00 6.08 -0.09
CA LEU A 41 20.34 5.92 0.49
C LEU A 41 21.41 5.41 -0.49
N LYS A 42 21.03 4.82 -1.63
CA LYS A 42 21.90 3.93 -2.41
C LYS A 42 22.68 4.58 -3.57
N GLU A 43 22.88 5.90 -3.58
CA GLU A 43 23.45 6.74 -4.68
C GLU A 43 22.36 7.48 -5.51
N PRO A 44 22.72 8.47 -6.38
CA PRO A 44 21.76 9.36 -7.03
C PRO A 44 20.63 8.62 -7.72
N ASN A 45 19.43 8.76 -7.16
CA ASN A 45 18.20 8.26 -7.75
C ASN A 45 17.42 9.43 -8.36
N PRO A 46 16.91 9.30 -9.59
CA PRO A 46 16.25 10.40 -10.27
C PRO A 46 14.81 10.66 -9.79
N LEU A 47 14.31 9.98 -8.75
CA LEU A 47 12.95 10.18 -8.25
C LEU A 47 12.93 10.64 -6.79
N VAL A 48 13.83 10.09 -5.98
CA VAL A 48 13.90 10.37 -4.55
C VAL A 48 15.34 10.41 -4.07
N SER A 49 15.69 11.41 -3.27
CA SER A 49 16.96 11.49 -2.54
C SER A 49 16.70 11.63 -1.04
N ILE A 50 17.74 11.61 -0.21
CA ILE A 50 17.62 11.73 1.23
C ILE A 50 18.60 12.76 1.79
N THR A 51 18.16 13.53 2.80
CA THR A 51 18.97 14.59 3.43
C THR A 51 19.97 14.05 4.46
N ASN A 52 19.71 12.88 5.04
CA ASN A 52 20.55 12.24 6.04
C ASN A 52 20.87 10.80 5.62
N GLN A 53 22.16 10.49 5.46
CA GLN A 53 22.62 9.14 5.12
C GLN A 53 22.83 8.22 6.34
N ASN A 54 22.86 8.78 7.55
CA ASN A 54 23.10 8.04 8.79
C ASN A 54 21.79 7.58 9.43
N ILE A 55 20.94 6.90 8.65
CA ILE A 55 19.70 6.29 9.15
C ILE A 55 19.71 4.79 8.89
N GLU A 56 19.15 4.03 9.85
CA GLU A 56 18.96 2.59 9.70
C GLU A 56 17.53 2.31 9.28
N VAL A 57 17.36 1.77 8.07
CA VAL A 57 16.03 1.45 7.54
C VAL A 57 15.53 0.14 8.17
N PRO A 58 14.33 0.11 8.78
CA PRO A 58 13.90 -1.04 9.59
C PRO A 58 13.80 -2.36 8.82
N TYR A 59 13.33 -2.33 7.57
CA TYR A 59 13.26 -3.51 6.71
C TYR A 59 14.26 -3.45 5.56
N LYS A 60 14.88 -4.60 5.28
CA LYS A 60 15.80 -4.78 4.16
C LYS A 60 15.10 -4.51 2.82
N LEU A 61 15.83 -3.93 1.87
CA LEU A 61 15.33 -3.69 0.53
C LEU A 61 14.86 -5.00 -0.14
N THR A 62 13.60 -5.02 -0.57
CA THR A 62 13.01 -6.09 -1.38
C THR A 62 12.34 -5.50 -2.61
N HIS A 63 12.17 -6.32 -3.65
CA HIS A 63 11.31 -6.01 -4.81
C HIS A 63 11.53 -4.63 -5.48
N LYS A 64 12.76 -4.09 -5.50
CA LYS A 64 13.06 -2.71 -5.96
C LYS A 64 12.49 -2.31 -7.34
N ASN A 65 12.33 -3.26 -8.25
CA ASN A 65 11.84 -3.07 -9.61
C ASN A 65 10.36 -3.42 -9.78
N HIS A 66 9.68 -3.81 -8.69
CA HIS A 66 8.26 -4.13 -8.73
C HIS A 66 7.44 -2.85 -8.98
N PRO A 67 6.33 -2.91 -9.75
CA PRO A 67 5.52 -1.73 -10.07
C PRO A 67 5.08 -0.93 -8.83
N CYS A 68 4.64 -1.59 -7.76
CA CYS A 68 4.30 -0.93 -6.49
C CYS A 68 5.49 -0.23 -5.83
N SER A 69 6.70 -0.80 -5.88
CA SER A 69 7.91 -0.16 -5.34
C SER A 69 8.32 1.05 -6.17
N LEU A 70 8.12 1.01 -7.49
CA LEU A 70 8.34 2.14 -8.39
C LEU A 70 7.35 3.27 -8.10
N TRP A 71 6.06 2.93 -8.00
CA TRP A 71 5.00 3.88 -7.70
C TRP A 71 5.20 4.56 -6.34
N ALA A 72 5.52 3.81 -5.29
CA ALA A 72 5.72 4.35 -3.93
C ALA A 72 6.81 5.43 -3.84
N ARG A 73 7.83 5.39 -4.72
CA ARG A 73 8.93 6.38 -4.74
C ARG A 73 8.79 7.45 -5.80
N GLN A 74 7.72 7.41 -6.61
CA GLN A 74 7.59 8.29 -7.78
C GLN A 74 7.31 9.74 -7.38
N SER A 75 6.58 9.95 -6.28
CA SER A 75 6.25 11.27 -5.75
C SER A 75 5.99 11.23 -4.26
N LYS A 76 6.03 12.40 -3.62
CA LYS A 76 5.63 12.57 -2.21
C LYS A 76 4.18 12.15 -1.99
N GLY A 77 3.27 12.53 -2.90
CA GLY A 77 1.85 12.18 -2.82
C GLY A 77 1.61 10.67 -2.81
N ASN A 78 2.33 9.90 -3.63
CA ASN A 78 2.23 8.43 -3.60
C ASN A 78 2.72 7.85 -2.27
N PHE A 79 3.84 8.37 -1.77
CA PHE A 79 4.44 7.92 -0.52
C PHE A 79 3.52 8.22 0.68
N ASP A 80 2.99 9.44 0.76
CA ASP A 80 2.05 9.86 1.80
C ASP A 80 0.75 9.07 1.75
N TRP A 81 0.23 8.80 0.54
CA TRP A 81 -0.94 7.94 0.37
C TRP A 81 -0.66 6.54 0.92
N LEU A 82 0.51 5.96 0.61
CA LEU A 82 0.89 4.63 1.05
C LEU A 82 1.11 4.57 2.58
N ILE A 83 1.69 5.62 3.18
CA ILE A 83 1.77 5.74 4.64
C ILE A 83 0.37 5.73 5.24
N LYS A 84 -0.52 6.60 4.77
CA LYS A 84 -1.88 6.72 5.30
C LYS A 84 -2.62 5.40 5.15
N HIS A 85 -2.56 4.77 3.98
CA HIS A 85 -3.16 3.46 3.75
C HIS A 85 -2.56 2.40 4.69
N GLY A 86 -1.24 2.36 4.85
CA GLY A 86 -0.55 1.47 5.79
C GLY A 86 -1.02 1.60 7.23
N LYS A 87 -1.16 2.84 7.72
CA LYS A 87 -1.68 3.11 9.07
C LYS A 87 -3.12 2.63 9.23
N GLU A 88 -3.97 2.88 8.23
CA GLU A 88 -5.36 2.41 8.25
C GLU A 88 -5.46 0.88 8.18
N LEU A 89 -4.54 0.22 7.47
CA LEU A 89 -4.44 -1.25 7.51
C LEU A 89 -4.10 -1.78 8.91
N CYS A 90 -3.22 -1.10 9.65
CA CYS A 90 -2.90 -1.45 11.04
C CYS A 90 -4.09 -1.19 11.98
N ILE A 91 -4.82 -0.09 11.80
CA ILE A 91 -6.05 0.20 12.55
C ILE A 91 -7.10 -0.89 12.29
N GLU A 92 -7.32 -1.27 11.03
CA GLU A 92 -8.21 -2.37 10.66
C GLU A 92 -7.72 -3.70 11.26
N TYR A 93 -6.42 -3.98 11.23
CA TYR A 93 -5.88 -5.19 11.86
C TYR A 93 -6.20 -5.23 13.36
N SER A 94 -5.96 -4.14 14.08
CA SER A 94 -6.26 -4.00 15.50
C SER A 94 -7.75 -4.15 15.78
N LEU A 95 -8.61 -3.51 14.97
CA LEU A 95 -10.06 -3.61 15.06
C LEU A 95 -10.54 -5.06 14.89
N ARG A 96 -10.09 -5.74 13.83
CA ARG A 96 -10.60 -7.04 13.38
C ARG A 96 -9.98 -8.22 14.13
N TYR A 97 -8.73 -8.09 14.60
CA TYR A 97 -7.95 -9.17 15.22
C TYR A 97 -7.59 -8.94 16.68
N LYS A 98 -7.93 -7.76 17.25
CA LYS A 98 -7.74 -7.40 18.67
C LYS A 98 -6.28 -7.49 19.13
N ARG A 99 -5.34 -7.20 18.22
CA ARG A 99 -3.89 -7.16 18.46
C ARG A 99 -3.24 -6.14 17.54
N THR A 100 -2.11 -5.57 17.95
CA THR A 100 -1.28 -4.68 17.13
C THR A 100 -0.52 -5.48 16.06
N HIS A 101 -0.43 -4.95 14.84
CA HIS A 101 0.36 -5.58 13.79
C HIS A 101 1.84 -5.20 13.97
N LYS A 102 2.77 -6.17 13.91
CA LYS A 102 4.21 -5.89 14.13
C LYS A 102 4.80 -4.83 13.18
N SER A 103 4.26 -4.73 11.97
CA SER A 103 4.71 -3.75 10.97
C SER A 103 4.18 -2.33 11.22
N GLU A 104 3.32 -2.11 12.20
CA GLU A 104 2.85 -0.77 12.59
C GLU A 104 4.02 0.13 13.00
N GLU A 105 4.92 -0.38 13.85
CA GLU A 105 6.14 0.34 14.27
C GLU A 105 7.02 0.75 13.07
N VAL A 106 7.09 -0.08 12.04
CA VAL A 106 7.87 0.21 10.82
C VAL A 106 7.19 1.26 9.96
N ILE A 107 5.86 1.23 9.86
CA ILE A 107 5.08 2.24 9.13
C ILE A 107 5.19 3.58 9.85
N ASP A 108 5.09 3.60 11.18
CA ASP A 108 5.26 4.80 12.00
C ASP A 108 6.69 5.35 11.89
N TRP A 109 7.70 4.49 11.89
CA TRP A 109 9.07 4.91 11.62
C TRP A 109 9.18 5.59 10.24
N CYS A 110 8.54 5.03 9.20
CA CYS A 110 8.57 5.63 7.87
C CYS A 110 7.86 6.99 7.83
N ASP A 111 6.73 7.14 8.54
CA ASP A 111 6.00 8.41 8.64
C ASP A 111 6.80 9.48 9.39
N ASN A 112 7.38 9.10 10.53
CA ASN A 112 8.18 10.01 11.35
C ASN A 112 9.48 10.49 10.66
N ASN A 113 9.97 9.72 9.69
CA ASN A 113 11.20 10.04 8.96
C ASN A 113 10.94 10.53 7.52
N LYS A 114 9.67 10.68 7.10
CA LYS A 114 9.34 10.99 5.69
C LYS A 114 9.93 12.31 5.20
N ASP A 115 10.11 13.28 6.10
CA ASP A 115 10.66 14.60 5.77
C ASP A 115 12.17 14.57 5.49
N LEU A 116 12.84 13.43 5.75
CA LEU A 116 14.19 13.19 5.27
C LEU A 116 14.24 12.93 3.77
N LEU A 117 13.13 12.47 3.17
CA LEU A 117 13.04 12.16 1.75
C LEU A 117 12.72 13.42 0.95
N ILE A 118 13.51 13.64 -0.10
CA ILE A 118 13.26 14.69 -1.10
C ILE A 118 12.77 14.01 -2.36
N PHE A 119 11.48 14.19 -2.66
CA PHE A 119 10.86 13.72 -3.91
C PHE A 119 10.94 14.80 -4.98
N ARG A 120 11.07 14.39 -6.25
CA ARG A 120 11.04 15.34 -7.38
C ARG A 120 9.64 15.91 -7.69
N SER A 121 8.59 15.21 -7.27
CA SER A 121 7.21 15.62 -7.46
C SER A 121 6.45 15.51 -6.14
N ALA A 122 5.57 16.48 -5.89
CA ALA A 122 4.67 16.47 -4.74
C ALA A 122 3.34 15.77 -5.06
N ASP A 123 2.85 15.90 -6.29
CA ASP A 123 1.51 15.45 -6.66
C ASP A 123 1.38 13.93 -6.64
N ILE A 124 0.21 13.43 -6.24
CA ILE A 124 -0.13 12.02 -6.40
C ILE A 124 -0.07 11.66 -7.89
N GLN A 125 0.54 10.51 -8.19
CA GLN A 125 0.66 10.00 -9.55
C GLN A 125 -0.33 8.86 -9.75
N ALA A 126 -0.68 8.60 -11.02
CA ALA A 126 -1.62 7.55 -11.38
C ALA A 126 -1.31 6.22 -10.68
N PHE A 127 -2.33 5.62 -10.08
CA PHE A 127 -2.20 4.37 -9.34
C PHE A 127 -1.69 3.23 -10.23
N THR A 128 -0.63 2.56 -9.78
CA THR A 128 -0.06 1.43 -10.52
C THR A 128 -0.96 0.21 -10.50
N GLN A 129 -1.12 -0.46 -11.64
CA GLN A 129 -1.89 -1.71 -11.76
C GLN A 129 -0.94 -2.90 -11.75
N ALA A 130 -0.58 -3.39 -10.55
CA ALA A 130 0.22 -4.60 -10.37
C ALA A 130 -0.65 -5.87 -10.52
N LEU A 131 -1.25 -6.02 -11.70
CA LEU A 131 -2.31 -6.97 -12.04
C LEU A 131 -1.95 -7.75 -13.32
N PRO A 132 -2.51 -8.95 -13.55
CA PRO A 132 -2.48 -9.58 -14.87
C PRO A 132 -3.11 -8.68 -15.95
N ASP A 133 -2.55 -8.69 -17.17
CA ASP A 133 -2.96 -7.76 -18.24
C ASP A 133 -4.46 -7.79 -18.55
N ARG A 134 -5.10 -8.95 -18.45
CA ARG A 134 -6.56 -9.11 -18.68
C ARG A 134 -7.46 -8.28 -17.75
N TYR A 135 -6.94 -7.82 -16.62
CA TYR A 135 -7.69 -6.98 -15.67
C TYR A 135 -7.38 -5.50 -15.81
N LYS A 136 -6.31 -5.14 -16.52
CA LYS A 136 -5.88 -3.75 -16.60
C LYS A 136 -6.85 -2.94 -17.45
N CYS A 137 -7.23 -1.77 -16.98
CA CYS A 137 -8.06 -0.82 -17.73
C CYS A 137 -7.63 0.63 -17.46
N SER A 138 -8.36 1.59 -18.01
CA SER A 138 -8.07 3.03 -17.83
C SER A 138 -8.27 3.51 -16.39
N ASN A 139 -9.17 2.87 -15.62
CA ASN A 139 -9.44 3.20 -14.23
C ASN A 139 -8.78 2.14 -13.30
N PRO A 140 -7.67 2.47 -12.60
CA PRO A 140 -6.99 1.53 -11.73
C PRO A 140 -7.89 0.91 -10.66
N ILE A 141 -8.86 1.66 -10.13
CA ILE A 141 -9.76 1.18 -9.08
C ILE A 141 -10.69 0.11 -9.62
N GLU A 142 -11.29 0.34 -10.78
CA GLU A 142 -12.13 -0.66 -11.45
C GLU A 142 -11.32 -1.93 -11.77
N ALA A 143 -10.09 -1.77 -12.27
CA ALA A 143 -9.19 -2.89 -12.53
C ALA A 143 -8.92 -3.71 -11.26
N TYR A 144 -8.65 -3.04 -10.15
CA TYR A 144 -8.42 -3.68 -8.85
C TYR A 144 -9.67 -4.36 -8.29
N ARG A 145 -10.84 -3.70 -8.37
CA ARG A 145 -12.13 -4.28 -7.93
C ARG A 145 -12.50 -5.51 -8.75
N GLU A 146 -12.32 -5.47 -10.07
CA GLU A 146 -12.57 -6.62 -10.94
C GLU A 146 -11.61 -7.77 -10.65
N TYR A 147 -10.31 -7.48 -10.47
CA TYR A 147 -9.35 -8.49 -10.03
C TYR A 147 -9.72 -9.09 -8.67
N TYR A 148 -10.23 -8.26 -7.74
CA TYR A 148 -10.69 -8.72 -6.44
C TYR A 148 -11.86 -9.69 -6.56
N LEU A 149 -12.89 -9.31 -7.33
CA LEU A 149 -14.09 -10.09 -7.58
C LEU A 149 -13.74 -11.45 -8.22
N LYS A 150 -12.89 -11.45 -9.26
CA LYS A 150 -12.61 -12.66 -10.03
C LYS A 150 -11.58 -13.58 -9.38
N GLU A 151 -10.59 -13.03 -8.66
CA GLU A 151 -9.42 -13.81 -8.22
C GLU A 151 -9.28 -13.93 -6.70
N LYS A 152 -10.02 -13.13 -5.91
CA LYS A 152 -9.91 -13.11 -4.45
C LYS A 152 -11.16 -13.65 -3.76
N MET A 153 -12.32 -13.59 -4.40
CA MET A 153 -13.59 -14.04 -3.79
C MET A 153 -13.59 -15.50 -3.34
N ARG A 154 -12.78 -16.38 -3.93
CA ARG A 154 -12.64 -17.78 -3.48
C ARG A 154 -12.21 -17.93 -2.01
N PHE A 155 -11.62 -16.90 -1.40
CA PHE A 155 -11.23 -16.89 0.01
C PHE A 155 -11.61 -15.61 0.75
N ALA A 156 -12.14 -14.60 0.05
CA ALA A 156 -12.41 -13.30 0.65
C ALA A 156 -13.60 -13.40 1.62
N LYS A 157 -13.37 -12.90 2.83
CA LYS A 157 -14.34 -12.83 3.92
C LYS A 157 -14.24 -11.47 4.60
N TRP A 158 -15.38 -10.95 5.01
CA TRP A 158 -15.53 -9.75 5.84
C TRP A 158 -16.42 -10.14 7.02
N GLU A 159 -15.86 -10.96 7.90
CA GLU A 159 -16.59 -11.58 9.02
C GLU A 159 -16.14 -10.99 10.37
N LYS A 160 -15.20 -10.04 10.36
CA LYS A 160 -14.54 -9.50 11.55
C LYS A 160 -14.80 -8.03 11.80
N GLY A 161 -16.06 -7.60 11.78
CA GLY A 161 -16.45 -6.23 12.12
C GLY A 161 -16.42 -5.23 10.96
N ARG A 162 -16.40 -5.73 9.72
CA ARG A 162 -16.68 -4.96 8.51
C ARG A 162 -17.65 -5.73 7.64
N GLU A 163 -18.48 -4.99 6.91
CA GLU A 163 -19.29 -5.55 5.84
C GLU A 163 -18.47 -5.63 4.55
N ALA A 164 -18.91 -6.51 3.64
CA ALA A 164 -18.32 -6.56 2.30
C ALA A 164 -18.66 -5.27 1.54
N PRO A 165 -17.75 -4.72 0.71
CA PRO A 165 -18.02 -3.53 -0.09
C PRO A 165 -19.22 -3.68 -1.03
N ASP A 166 -20.03 -2.62 -1.17
CA ASP A 166 -21.27 -2.63 -1.96
C ASP A 166 -21.09 -3.10 -3.41
N TRP A 167 -19.98 -2.71 -4.05
CA TRP A 167 -19.67 -3.09 -5.43
C TRP A 167 -19.44 -4.61 -5.63
N LEU A 168 -19.30 -5.39 -4.55
CA LEU A 168 -19.34 -6.86 -4.61
C LEU A 168 -20.77 -7.39 -4.64
N LEU A 169 -21.68 -6.77 -3.89
CA LEU A 169 -23.07 -7.20 -3.77
C LEU A 169 -23.82 -7.01 -5.10
N ASP A 170 -23.59 -5.88 -5.76
CA ASP A 170 -24.19 -5.55 -7.07
C ASP A 170 -23.81 -6.53 -8.19
N LYS A 171 -22.73 -7.30 -8.02
CA LYS A 171 -22.20 -8.24 -9.02
C LYS A 171 -22.35 -9.72 -8.61
N MET A 172 -22.95 -9.99 -7.45
CA MET A 172 -23.27 -11.35 -6.98
C MET A 172 -24.76 -11.69 -7.15
N LEU A 173 -25.58 -10.73 -7.56
CA LEU A 173 -26.94 -10.90 -8.09
C LEU A 173 -26.90 -11.07 -9.62
#